data_AF-A0A3P9AMU9-F1
#
_entry.id   AF-A0A3P9AMU9-F1
#
_cell.length_a   1.000
_cell.length_b   1.000
_cell.length_c   1.000
_cell.angle_alpha   90.00
_cell.angle_beta   90.00
_cell.angle_gamma   90.00
#
_symmetry.space_group_name_H-M   'P 1'
#
loop_
_entity.id
_entity.type
_entity.pdbx_description
1 polymer ?
#
loop_
_entity_poly.entity_id
_entity_poly.type
_entity_poly.pdbx_seq_one_letter_code
_entity_poly.pdbx_strand_id
1 'polypeptide(L)'
;MNSVSPSAAQYVGGVVASVVGQDNTLQGKVIRGPMQASPVDPGGGGSFGNQQGPHLGGVRAMDANTAGEPDEVDKLKAKLMSAWNNVKYGWSVKSKTTFNKNSPVTVMGHSYVLNCEDEVERFRLAFVSRLWLTYRREFPQLDGSAWTTDCGWGCMLRSGQMLLAQGLLVHLLPRDWSWPSAQEFADVDFEALRPRSPSRAGGVPIPSFGYSSSPRTPTMPQKTPMPGDTALKRGQKTRPEAGRHSQSEPLHRRLVAWFGDVPPAPFGLHQLVELGRSSGKKAGDWYGPSVVAHILQKAVAQTSEVQNLVVYVAQDCTVYKGDVVCLCDQSLTRGMSVPEPSGSDWTSVIILVPVRLGGESLNPSYIQCVKNILRLKCCIGIIGGKPKHSLFFIGCQDDQLLYLDPHYCQAVVDVTQGNFPLESFHCSSPRKMPFSRMDPSCTIGFYARTKKDFETLCGDVSEALSSSKEKYPIFTFVEGQGPDYGLASQSSSHLHSDTSPSPAHILPTGKLNKSNNRGSLDEFVFL
;
A
#
# COMPACT_ATOMS: atom_id res chain seq x y z
N MET A 1 0.13 -31.17 -27.14
CA MET A 1 0.79 -31.08 -28.46
C MET A 1 0.24 -29.87 -29.19
N ASN A 2 1.11 -29.13 -29.87
CA ASN A 2 0.98 -27.77 -30.44
C ASN A 2 1.27 -26.64 -29.44
N SER A 3 2.57 -26.39 -29.31
CA SER A 3 3.27 -25.27 -28.67
C SER A 3 3.23 -24.01 -29.55
N VAL A 4 2.89 -22.86 -28.97
CA VAL A 4 3.20 -21.54 -29.54
C VAL A 4 3.74 -20.66 -28.42
N SER A 5 5.02 -20.32 -28.49
CA SER A 5 5.72 -19.41 -27.55
C SER A 5 5.37 -17.94 -27.84
N PRO A 6 5.31 -17.04 -26.84
CA PRO A 6 5.29 -15.60 -27.10
C PRO A 6 6.69 -15.01 -27.11
N SER A 7 7.00 -14.28 -28.18
CA SER A 7 8.20 -13.47 -28.36
C SER A 7 8.19 -12.24 -27.44
N ALA A 8 9.35 -11.91 -26.88
CA ALA A 8 9.60 -10.63 -26.22
C ALA A 8 9.35 -9.46 -27.19
N ALA A 9 8.55 -8.49 -26.76
CA ALA A 9 8.37 -7.23 -27.46
C ALA A 9 8.95 -6.09 -26.60
N GLN A 10 10.03 -5.50 -27.10
CA GLN A 10 10.62 -4.27 -26.59
C GLN A 10 9.63 -3.12 -26.79
N TYR A 11 9.26 -2.44 -25.70
CA TYR A 11 8.43 -1.23 -25.77
C TYR A 11 9.31 -0.03 -26.13
N VAL A 12 9.26 0.41 -27.40
CA VAL A 12 9.73 1.73 -27.82
C VAL A 12 8.58 2.72 -27.63
N GLY A 13 8.87 3.82 -26.94
CA GLY A 13 7.89 4.85 -26.60
C GLY A 13 7.28 5.53 -27.84
N GLY A 14 5.96 5.40 -27.97
CA GLY A 14 5.15 6.15 -28.93
C GLY A 14 4.41 7.30 -28.25
N VAL A 15 4.64 8.51 -28.74
CA VAL A 15 3.91 9.73 -28.41
C VAL A 15 2.45 9.58 -28.87
N VAL A 16 1.49 9.75 -27.97
CA VAL A 16 0.05 9.78 -28.32
C VAL A 16 -0.33 11.21 -28.67
N ALA A 17 -0.58 11.46 -29.95
CA ALA A 17 -1.26 12.64 -30.45
C ALA A 17 -2.78 12.47 -30.26
N SER A 18 -3.40 13.49 -29.67
CA SER A 18 -4.84 13.63 -29.51
C SER A 18 -5.55 13.71 -30.88
N VAL A 19 -6.66 13.00 -31.05
CA VAL A 19 -7.64 13.28 -32.10
C VAL A 19 -9.04 13.30 -31.52
N VAL A 20 -9.61 14.51 -31.52
CA VAL A 20 -11.04 14.81 -31.48
C VAL A 20 -11.56 14.63 -32.91
N GLY A 21 -12.67 13.92 -33.09
CA GLY A 21 -13.37 13.84 -34.37
C GLY A 21 -14.38 14.97 -34.53
N GLN A 22 -14.40 15.60 -35.71
CA GLN A 22 -15.61 15.90 -36.48
C GLN A 22 -15.29 16.48 -37.88
N ASP A 23 -15.85 15.80 -38.88
CA ASP A 23 -16.26 16.16 -40.25
C ASP A 23 -15.77 17.46 -40.93
N ASN A 24 -15.20 17.30 -42.15
CA ASN A 24 -15.86 17.80 -43.36
C ASN A 24 -15.24 17.30 -44.68
N THR A 25 -16.14 17.01 -45.61
CA THR A 25 -16.03 16.66 -47.04
C THR A 25 -15.17 17.61 -47.88
N LEU A 26 -14.37 17.08 -48.83
CA LEU A 26 -14.39 17.43 -50.27
C LEU A 26 -13.22 16.81 -51.07
N GLN A 27 -13.48 16.70 -52.37
CA GLN A 27 -12.82 15.91 -53.41
C GLN A 27 -11.40 16.39 -53.81
N GLY A 28 -10.58 15.43 -54.26
CA GLY A 28 -9.93 15.54 -55.57
C GLY A 28 -8.41 15.77 -55.64
N LYS A 29 -7.77 14.87 -56.40
CA LYS A 29 -6.69 15.08 -57.39
C LYS A 29 -5.25 14.65 -57.00
N VAL A 30 -4.80 13.68 -57.77
CA VAL A 30 -3.45 13.10 -57.92
C VAL A 30 -2.49 14.08 -58.59
N ILE A 31 -1.25 14.25 -58.09
CA ILE A 31 -0.05 14.63 -58.86
C ILE A 31 1.21 13.96 -58.25
N ARG A 32 2.11 13.47 -59.13
CA ARG A 32 3.39 12.77 -58.88
C ARG A 32 4.60 13.72 -58.74
N GLY A 33 5.60 13.28 -57.93
CA GLY A 33 7.06 13.38 -58.16
C GLY A 33 7.85 14.47 -57.39
N PRO A 34 9.21 14.41 -57.31
CA PRO A 34 10.15 13.30 -57.50
C PRO A 34 11.25 13.14 -56.40
N MET A 35 12.11 12.14 -56.60
CA MET A 35 13.27 11.67 -55.80
C MET A 35 14.46 12.64 -55.68
N GLN A 36 15.26 12.48 -54.61
CA GLN A 36 16.75 12.58 -54.53
C GLN A 36 17.19 12.26 -53.08
N ALA A 37 18.42 11.90 -52.72
CA ALA A 37 19.51 11.04 -53.22
C ALA A 37 20.62 11.15 -52.15
N SER A 38 21.24 10.05 -51.74
CA SER A 38 22.31 9.99 -50.72
C SER A 38 23.70 10.33 -51.28
N PRO A 39 24.68 10.66 -50.42
CA PRO A 39 26.10 10.28 -50.61
C PRO A 39 26.62 9.55 -49.35
N VAL A 40 27.17 8.33 -49.35
CA VAL A 40 28.39 7.74 -49.95
C VAL A 40 29.71 8.34 -49.43
N ASP A 41 30.40 7.50 -48.63
CA ASP A 41 31.79 7.55 -48.16
C ASP A 41 32.85 7.70 -49.26
N PRO A 42 34.08 8.05 -48.87
CA PRO A 42 35.26 7.39 -49.43
C PRO A 42 36.13 6.75 -48.34
N GLY A 43 36.50 5.49 -48.59
CA GLY A 43 37.46 4.74 -47.79
C GLY A 43 38.89 4.75 -48.35
N GLY A 44 39.76 4.01 -47.64
CA GLY A 44 41.12 3.60 -48.03
C GLY A 44 42.21 4.24 -47.17
N GLY A 45 43.18 3.56 -46.55
CA GLY A 45 43.58 2.15 -46.54
C GLY A 45 45.10 2.05 -46.22
N GLY A 46 45.49 1.08 -45.37
CA GLY A 46 46.88 0.58 -45.16
C GLY A 46 47.79 1.42 -44.24
N SER A 47 48.78 0.90 -43.49
CA SER A 47 49.27 -0.46 -43.25
C SER A 47 50.37 -0.45 -42.16
N PHE A 48 50.63 -1.62 -41.54
CA PHE A 48 51.85 -2.09 -40.83
C PHE A 48 52.36 -1.44 -39.52
N GLY A 49 52.68 -2.30 -38.52
CA GLY A 49 53.56 -1.93 -37.40
C GLY A 49 53.57 -2.85 -36.17
N ASN A 50 54.40 -3.89 -36.23
CA ASN A 50 54.66 -4.96 -35.25
C ASN A 50 55.30 -4.49 -33.91
N GLN A 51 54.97 -5.10 -32.75
CA GLN A 51 55.96 -5.64 -31.77
C GLN A 51 55.33 -6.24 -30.49
N GLN A 52 55.94 -7.35 -30.07
CA GLN A 52 55.68 -8.21 -28.90
C GLN A 52 56.54 -7.80 -27.68
N GLY A 53 56.13 -8.19 -26.46
CA GLY A 53 57.07 -8.46 -25.35
C GLY A 53 56.58 -8.12 -23.93
N PRO A 54 56.99 -8.85 -22.86
CA PRO A 54 56.03 -9.42 -21.90
C PRO A 54 56.28 -9.15 -20.39
N HIS A 55 55.29 -9.57 -19.59
CA HIS A 55 55.33 -10.05 -18.19
C HIS A 55 55.84 -9.18 -17.03
N LEU A 56 55.00 -9.05 -15.98
CA LEU A 56 55.23 -9.26 -14.53
C LEU A 56 53.93 -8.82 -13.83
N GLY A 57 53.14 -9.68 -13.17
CA GLY A 57 53.51 -10.40 -11.96
C GLY A 57 53.21 -9.54 -10.72
N GLY A 58 51.93 -9.36 -10.36
CA GLY A 58 51.52 -8.56 -9.21
C GLY A 58 50.23 -9.08 -8.58
N VAL A 59 50.39 -9.88 -7.53
CA VAL A 59 49.31 -10.27 -6.62
C VAL A 59 48.90 -9.03 -5.82
N ARG A 60 47.64 -8.61 -5.90
CA ARG A 60 47.00 -7.75 -4.89
C ARG A 60 45.63 -8.31 -4.53
N ALA A 61 45.51 -8.61 -3.25
CA ALA A 61 44.26 -8.93 -2.59
C ALA A 61 43.43 -7.66 -2.36
N MET A 62 42.11 -7.87 -2.28
CA MET A 62 41.05 -6.99 -1.77
C MET A 62 40.80 -5.69 -2.54
N ASP A 63 39.61 -5.60 -3.15
CA ASP A 63 38.61 -4.64 -2.71
C ASP A 63 37.21 -5.09 -3.13
N ALA A 64 36.38 -5.36 -2.13
CA ALA A 64 34.94 -5.34 -2.22
C ALA A 64 34.46 -3.89 -2.02
N ASN A 65 33.32 -3.55 -2.64
CA ASN A 65 32.65 -2.25 -2.69
C ASN A 65 33.13 -1.25 -3.74
N THR A 66 32.35 -1.14 -4.81
CA THR A 66 31.90 0.18 -5.26
C THR A 66 30.48 0.04 -5.81
N ALA A 67 29.48 0.27 -4.95
CA ALA A 67 28.20 0.77 -5.44
C ALA A 67 28.51 2.16 -6.02
N GLY A 68 28.61 2.24 -7.35
CA GLY A 68 28.98 3.49 -8.03
C GLY A 68 28.03 4.62 -7.64
N GLU A 69 28.58 5.77 -7.30
CA GLU A 69 27.81 7.00 -7.16
C GLU A 69 26.97 7.21 -8.43
N PRO A 70 25.71 7.66 -8.31
CA PRO A 70 24.88 7.92 -9.48
C PRO A 70 25.55 8.98 -10.37
N ASP A 71 25.61 8.71 -11.68
CA ASP A 71 26.15 9.63 -12.69
C ASP A 71 25.44 11.00 -12.60
N GLU A 72 26.14 12.09 -12.89
CA GLU A 72 25.59 13.46 -12.90
C GLU A 72 24.36 13.57 -13.83
N VAL A 73 24.36 12.79 -14.91
CA VAL A 73 23.22 12.67 -15.82
C VAL A 73 22.00 12.05 -15.12
N ASP A 74 22.20 11.04 -14.28
CA ASP A 74 21.12 10.38 -13.53
C ASP A 74 20.60 11.28 -12.41
N LYS A 75 21.48 12.02 -11.73
CA LYS A 75 21.08 13.05 -10.76
C LYS A 75 20.25 14.15 -11.42
N LEU A 76 20.65 14.61 -12.61
CA LEU A 76 19.91 15.64 -13.35
C LEU A 76 18.56 15.13 -13.84
N LYS A 77 18.51 13.90 -14.37
CA LYS A 77 17.24 13.23 -14.74
C LYS A 77 16.32 13.09 -13.53
N ALA A 78 16.83 12.68 -12.38
CA ALA A 78 16.05 12.56 -11.14
C ALA A 78 15.47 13.91 -10.71
N LYS A 79 16.28 14.97 -10.72
CA LYS A 79 15.84 16.35 -10.41
C LYS A 79 14.77 16.86 -11.38
N LEU A 80 14.97 16.66 -12.69
CA LEU A 80 14.00 17.10 -13.71
C LEU A 80 12.69 16.31 -13.63
N MET A 81 12.77 14.99 -13.47
CA MET A 81 11.60 14.13 -13.30
C MET A 81 10.85 14.46 -12.01
N SER A 82 11.56 14.74 -10.92
CA SER A 82 10.98 15.25 -9.67
C SER A 82 10.22 16.55 -9.90
N ALA A 83 10.83 17.54 -10.54
CA ALA A 83 10.19 18.83 -10.82
C ALA A 83 8.93 18.66 -11.68
N TRP A 84 8.98 17.85 -12.73
CA TRP A 84 7.83 17.55 -13.58
C TRP A 84 6.73 16.80 -12.84
N ASN A 85 7.08 15.79 -12.05
CA ASN A 85 6.12 15.01 -11.28
C ASN A 85 5.47 15.87 -10.19
N ASN A 86 6.20 16.81 -9.57
CA ASN A 86 5.63 17.75 -8.61
C ASN A 86 4.56 18.64 -9.26
N VAL A 87 4.76 19.08 -10.50
CA VAL A 87 3.74 19.82 -11.25
C VAL A 87 2.54 18.92 -11.58
N LYS A 88 2.80 17.72 -12.11
CA LYS A 88 1.76 16.76 -12.52
C LYS A 88 0.88 16.30 -11.35
N TYR A 89 1.49 15.98 -10.21
CA TYR A 89 0.83 15.41 -9.03
C TYR A 89 0.53 16.47 -7.95
N GLY A 90 0.95 17.72 -8.15
CA GLY A 90 0.61 18.85 -7.28
C GLY A 90 -0.76 19.47 -7.59
N TRP A 91 -1.28 19.26 -8.81
CA TRP A 91 -2.61 19.70 -9.23
C TRP A 91 -3.62 18.55 -9.16
N SER A 92 -4.53 18.56 -8.17
CA SER A 92 -5.67 17.64 -8.13
C SER A 92 -6.92 18.33 -8.66
N VAL A 93 -7.40 17.93 -9.84
CA VAL A 93 -8.76 18.27 -10.28
C VAL A 93 -9.74 17.51 -9.36
N LYS A 94 -10.45 18.25 -8.50
CA LYS A 94 -11.47 17.70 -7.60
C LYS A 94 -12.68 17.25 -8.42
N SER A 95 -12.63 16.03 -8.95
CA SER A 95 -13.81 15.36 -9.52
C SER A 95 -14.69 14.88 -8.37
N LYS A 96 -15.96 15.31 -8.36
CA LYS A 96 -16.92 14.92 -7.33
C LYS A 96 -17.27 13.43 -7.47
N THR A 97 -17.01 12.64 -6.44
CA THR A 97 -17.41 11.23 -6.39
C THR A 97 -18.90 11.13 -6.07
N THR A 98 -19.68 10.48 -6.94
CA THR A 98 -21.11 10.25 -6.71
C THR A 98 -21.33 8.96 -5.93
N PHE A 99 -22.17 9.00 -4.89
CA PHE A 99 -22.59 7.83 -4.13
C PHE A 99 -24.08 7.55 -4.32
N ASN A 100 -24.42 6.27 -4.41
CA ASN A 100 -25.80 5.83 -4.42
C ASN A 100 -26.33 5.82 -2.97
N LYS A 101 -27.45 6.51 -2.72
CA LYS A 101 -28.00 6.68 -1.36
C LYS A 101 -28.69 5.44 -0.81
N ASN A 102 -29.07 4.52 -1.69
CA ASN A 102 -29.88 3.34 -1.34
C ASN A 102 -29.05 2.06 -1.25
N SER A 103 -27.87 2.02 -1.90
CA SER A 103 -26.95 0.89 -1.83
C SER A 103 -25.93 1.07 -0.71
N PRO A 104 -25.60 0.00 0.05
CA PRO A 104 -24.59 0.09 1.09
C PRO A 104 -23.20 0.39 0.53
N VAL A 105 -22.51 1.36 1.13
CA VAL A 105 -21.07 1.56 1.01
C VAL A 105 -20.39 0.71 2.06
N THR A 106 -19.48 -0.16 1.66
CA THR A 106 -18.61 -0.92 2.56
C THR A 106 -17.27 -0.21 2.71
N VAL A 107 -16.78 -0.06 3.94
CA VAL A 107 -15.44 0.43 4.28
C VAL A 107 -14.87 -0.44 5.40
N MET A 108 -13.73 -1.10 5.18
CA MET A 108 -13.04 -1.92 6.19
C MET A 108 -13.98 -2.85 6.97
N GLY A 109 -14.83 -3.60 6.26
CA GLY A 109 -15.81 -4.52 6.85
C GLY A 109 -17.05 -3.89 7.50
N HIS A 110 -17.23 -2.56 7.43
CA HIS A 110 -18.38 -1.85 7.94
C HIS A 110 -19.26 -1.33 6.79
N SER A 111 -20.58 -1.37 6.97
CA SER A 111 -21.56 -1.00 5.95
C SER A 111 -22.34 0.25 6.35
N TYR A 112 -22.54 1.17 5.40
CA TYR A 112 -23.20 2.46 5.58
C TYR A 112 -24.21 2.68 4.45
N VAL A 113 -25.46 3.01 4.78
CA VAL A 113 -26.49 3.33 3.78
C VAL A 113 -26.72 4.83 3.82
N LEU A 114 -26.28 5.56 2.80
CA LEU A 114 -26.20 7.03 2.83
C LEU A 114 -27.56 7.73 2.58
N ASN A 115 -28.60 7.28 3.27
CA ASN A 115 -29.98 7.76 3.11
C ASN A 115 -30.39 8.81 4.15
N CYS A 116 -29.64 8.99 5.24
CA CYS A 116 -29.84 10.04 6.23
C CYS A 116 -28.52 10.69 6.67
N GLU A 117 -28.58 11.84 7.34
CA GLU A 117 -27.40 12.61 7.77
C GLU A 117 -26.50 11.84 8.73
N ASP A 118 -27.09 11.10 9.68
CA ASP A 118 -26.32 10.32 10.65
C ASP A 118 -25.47 9.24 9.95
N GLU A 119 -26.02 8.53 8.95
CA GLU A 119 -25.27 7.54 8.19
C GLU A 119 -24.15 8.16 7.35
N VAL A 120 -24.41 9.32 6.75
CA VAL A 120 -23.40 10.08 6.00
C VAL A 120 -22.26 10.48 6.92
N GLU A 121 -22.57 10.94 8.13
CA GLU A 121 -21.57 11.35 9.11
C GLU A 121 -20.77 10.16 9.64
N ARG A 122 -21.42 9.02 9.93
CA ARG A 122 -20.73 7.78 10.33
C ARG A 122 -19.78 7.28 9.24
N PHE A 123 -20.20 7.34 7.97
CA PHE A 123 -19.34 6.99 6.84
C PHE A 123 -18.15 7.96 6.72
N ARG A 124 -18.42 9.27 6.82
CA ARG A 124 -17.41 10.32 6.73
C ARG A 124 -16.34 10.16 7.80
N LEU A 125 -16.73 10.02 9.06
CA LEU A 125 -15.81 9.80 10.18
C LEU A 125 -14.98 8.53 9.98
N ALA A 126 -15.60 7.43 9.54
CA ALA A 126 -14.87 6.19 9.27
C ALA A 126 -13.82 6.33 8.15
N PHE A 127 -14.18 7.02 7.06
CA PHE A 127 -13.31 7.27 5.92
C PHE A 127 -12.14 8.19 6.27
N VAL A 128 -12.43 9.38 6.83
CA VAL A 128 -11.41 10.40 7.14
C VAL A 128 -10.43 9.91 8.20
N SER A 129 -10.87 9.04 9.12
CA SER A 129 -10.00 8.45 10.15
C SER A 129 -8.95 7.47 9.62
N ARG A 130 -8.98 7.09 8.34
CA ARG A 130 -7.93 6.25 7.75
C ARG A 130 -6.70 7.10 7.48
N LEU A 131 -5.51 6.52 7.74
CA LEU A 131 -4.27 7.17 7.37
C LEU A 131 -4.10 7.17 5.85
N TRP A 132 -3.83 8.35 5.32
CA TRP A 132 -3.59 8.64 3.93
C TRP A 132 -2.14 9.05 3.75
N LEU A 133 -1.34 8.17 3.17
CA LEU A 133 0.07 8.37 2.92
C LEU A 133 0.28 8.57 1.43
N THR A 134 0.85 9.70 1.08
CA THR A 134 1.00 10.16 -0.31
C THR A 134 2.45 10.42 -0.65
N TYR A 135 2.72 10.75 -1.91
CA TYR A 135 4.01 11.30 -2.28
C TYR A 135 4.40 12.48 -1.40
N ARG A 136 5.68 12.52 -1.03
CA ARG A 136 6.29 13.58 -0.24
C ARG A 136 7.53 14.12 -0.95
N ARG A 137 7.85 15.37 -0.69
CA ARG A 137 9.04 16.05 -1.19
C ARG A 137 9.74 16.78 -0.06
N GLU A 138 11.00 17.11 -0.29
CA GLU A 138 11.85 17.85 0.66
C GLU A 138 12.19 17.03 1.92
N PHE A 139 12.02 15.71 1.89
CA PHE A 139 12.51 14.83 2.94
C PHE A 139 14.04 14.64 2.84
N PRO A 140 14.73 14.22 3.93
CA PRO A 140 16.17 13.93 3.90
C PRO A 140 16.54 12.96 2.77
N GLN A 141 17.68 13.18 2.13
CA GLN A 141 18.12 12.37 0.99
C GLN A 141 18.13 10.87 1.31
N LEU A 142 17.62 10.04 0.39
CA LEU A 142 17.63 8.58 0.52
C LEU A 142 19.03 8.03 0.26
N ASP A 143 19.52 7.16 1.15
CA ASP A 143 20.87 6.60 1.13
C ASP A 143 21.24 5.92 -0.19
N GLY A 144 22.40 6.30 -0.74
CA GLY A 144 22.90 5.82 -2.02
C GLY A 144 22.13 6.35 -3.24
N SER A 145 21.42 7.47 -3.11
CA SER A 145 20.69 8.11 -4.20
C SER A 145 20.71 9.64 -4.08
N ALA A 146 20.15 10.36 -5.05
CA ALA A 146 19.94 11.81 -4.98
C ALA A 146 18.47 12.21 -4.69
N TRP A 147 17.64 11.26 -4.27
CA TRP A 147 16.20 11.48 -4.11
C TRP A 147 15.87 12.11 -2.75
N THR A 148 15.22 13.27 -2.81
CA THR A 148 14.54 13.94 -1.68
C THR A 148 13.02 13.97 -1.88
N THR A 149 12.52 13.15 -2.80
CA THR A 149 11.11 12.93 -3.06
C THR A 149 10.85 11.52 -3.59
N ASP A 150 9.66 10.98 -3.33
CA ASP A 150 9.19 9.73 -3.90
C ASP A 150 8.20 9.89 -5.06
N CYS A 151 7.99 11.14 -5.46
CA CYS A 151 7.04 11.53 -6.48
C CYS A 151 7.34 10.84 -7.83
N GLY A 152 6.40 9.99 -8.26
CA GLY A 152 6.46 9.27 -9.53
C GLY A 152 7.11 7.88 -9.48
N TRP A 153 7.53 7.40 -8.31
CA TRP A 153 8.08 6.04 -8.16
C TRP A 153 7.64 5.33 -6.86
N GLY A 154 7.43 6.05 -5.76
CA GLY A 154 7.16 5.48 -4.44
C GLY A 154 5.73 5.00 -4.19
N CYS A 155 4.82 5.03 -5.18
CA CYS A 155 3.38 4.88 -4.92
C CYS A 155 3.04 3.57 -4.22
N MET A 156 3.69 2.45 -4.61
CA MET A 156 3.40 1.15 -4.01
C MET A 156 3.92 1.04 -2.58
N LEU A 157 5.03 1.71 -2.25
CA LEU A 157 5.49 1.83 -0.86
C LEU A 157 4.47 2.61 -0.04
N ARG A 158 3.93 3.72 -0.56
CA ARG A 158 2.84 4.47 0.10
C ARG A 158 1.58 3.65 0.29
N SER A 159 1.16 2.88 -0.72
CA SER A 159 0.05 1.94 -0.61
C SER A 159 0.31 0.89 0.48
N GLY A 160 1.52 0.33 0.53
CA GLY A 160 1.94 -0.60 1.58
C GLY A 160 1.95 0.02 2.98
N GLN A 161 2.44 1.25 3.11
CA GLN A 161 2.38 1.98 4.37
C GLN A 161 0.93 2.16 4.83
N MET A 162 -0.01 2.52 3.93
CA MET A 162 -1.43 2.64 4.29
C MET A 162 -2.06 1.31 4.73
N LEU A 163 -1.69 0.20 4.09
CA LEU A 163 -2.14 -1.14 4.48
C LEU A 163 -1.65 -1.51 5.88
N LEU A 164 -0.35 -1.31 6.14
CA LEU A 164 0.23 -1.58 7.47
C LEU A 164 -0.35 -0.63 8.52
N ALA A 165 -0.49 0.66 8.20
CA ALA A 165 -1.10 1.66 9.06
C ALA A 165 -2.52 1.25 9.47
N GLN A 166 -3.33 0.74 8.55
CA GLN A 166 -4.65 0.20 8.88
C GLN A 166 -4.56 -0.98 9.85
N GLY A 167 -3.63 -1.91 9.64
CA GLY A 167 -3.36 -3.02 10.56
C GLY A 167 -2.96 -2.53 11.96
N LEU A 168 -2.08 -1.53 12.05
CA LEU A 168 -1.65 -0.93 13.31
C LEU A 168 -2.76 -0.15 14.00
N LEU A 169 -3.61 0.56 13.24
CA LEU A 169 -4.78 1.26 13.77
C LEU A 169 -5.72 0.28 14.48
N VAL A 170 -6.05 -0.85 13.85
CA VAL A 170 -6.94 -1.87 14.46
C VAL A 170 -6.27 -2.70 15.55
N HIS A 171 -4.93 -2.73 15.58
CA HIS A 171 -4.15 -3.37 16.64
C HIS A 171 -4.08 -2.50 17.90
N LEU A 172 -3.75 -1.22 17.75
CA LEU A 172 -3.43 -0.32 18.86
C LEU A 172 -4.61 0.49 19.37
N LEU A 173 -5.56 0.87 18.50
CA LEU A 173 -6.68 1.73 18.87
C LEU A 173 -7.98 0.91 19.07
N PRO A 174 -8.95 1.45 19.83
CA PRO A 174 -10.27 0.85 19.97
C PRO A 174 -10.98 0.65 18.62
N ARG A 175 -11.84 -0.38 18.53
CA ARG A 175 -12.56 -0.73 17.28
C ARG A 175 -13.45 0.40 16.75
N ASP A 176 -14.00 1.22 17.65
CA ASP A 176 -14.89 2.35 17.39
C ASP A 176 -14.13 3.69 17.32
N TRP A 177 -12.80 3.66 17.33
CA TRP A 177 -11.99 4.88 17.25
C TRP A 177 -12.21 5.63 15.93
N SER A 178 -12.33 6.95 16.05
CA SER A 178 -12.30 7.91 14.96
C SER A 178 -11.33 9.04 15.30
N TRP A 179 -10.73 9.64 14.27
CA TRP A 179 -9.84 10.78 14.42
C TRP A 179 -10.63 12.00 14.91
N PRO A 180 -10.31 12.58 16.08
CA PRO A 180 -11.13 13.64 16.68
C PRO A 180 -11.33 14.87 15.77
N SER A 181 -10.27 15.31 15.10
CA SER A 181 -10.32 16.47 14.19
C SER A 181 -11.04 16.17 12.88
N ALA A 182 -11.45 14.92 12.63
CA ALA A 182 -12.28 14.60 11.48
C ALA A 182 -13.58 15.41 11.47
N GLN A 183 -14.13 15.81 12.62
CA GLN A 183 -15.36 16.62 12.67
C GLN A 183 -15.20 17.99 12.00
N GLU A 184 -14.03 18.61 12.17
CA GLU A 184 -13.70 19.94 11.66
C GLU A 184 -13.13 19.88 10.23
N PHE A 185 -12.65 18.70 9.83
CA PHE A 185 -12.08 18.41 8.50
C PHE A 185 -13.16 18.18 7.42
N ALA A 186 -14.18 19.04 7.39
CA ALA A 186 -15.27 18.98 6.42
C ALA A 186 -14.85 19.67 5.10
N ASP A 187 -14.53 18.88 4.08
CA ASP A 187 -14.38 19.37 2.70
C ASP A 187 -15.74 19.37 1.97
N VAL A 188 -15.84 20.19 0.92
CA VAL A 188 -17.06 20.51 0.14
C VAL A 188 -17.70 19.28 -0.52
N ASP A 189 -17.01 18.15 -0.58
CA ASP A 189 -17.47 16.91 -1.24
C ASP A 189 -18.51 16.14 -0.40
N PHE A 190 -18.39 16.14 0.94
CA PHE A 190 -19.39 15.48 1.80
C PHE A 190 -20.65 16.33 2.01
N GLU A 191 -20.56 17.66 1.87
CA GLU A 191 -21.73 18.55 1.81
C GLU A 191 -22.69 18.14 0.68
N ALA A 192 -22.15 17.68 -0.45
CA ALA A 192 -22.96 17.20 -1.57
C ALA A 192 -23.73 15.90 -1.25
N LEU A 193 -23.31 15.15 -0.22
CA LEU A 193 -23.98 13.93 0.23
C LEU A 193 -25.11 14.21 1.22
N ARG A 194 -25.12 15.37 1.87
CA ARG A 194 -26.19 15.73 2.82
C ARG A 194 -27.55 15.73 2.10
N PRO A 195 -28.55 15.03 2.64
CA PRO A 195 -29.94 15.16 2.17
C PRO A 195 -30.34 16.63 2.23
N ARG A 196 -30.81 17.19 1.11
CA ARG A 196 -31.43 18.52 1.16
C ARG A 196 -32.70 18.39 2.00
N SER A 197 -32.78 19.14 3.10
CA SER A 197 -34.03 19.33 3.83
C SER A 197 -35.14 19.72 2.85
N PRO A 198 -36.39 19.24 2.99
CA PRO A 198 -37.48 19.70 2.15
C PRO A 198 -37.61 21.21 2.31
N SER A 199 -37.18 21.95 1.30
CA SER A 199 -37.34 23.39 1.26
C SER A 199 -38.83 23.70 1.35
N ARG A 200 -39.26 24.37 2.43
CA ARG A 200 -40.53 25.11 2.44
C ARG A 200 -40.55 25.95 1.16
N ALA A 201 -41.59 25.75 0.35
CA ALA A 201 -41.83 26.58 -0.82
C ALA A 201 -41.93 28.05 -0.37
N GLY A 202 -41.13 28.91 -1.01
CA GLY A 202 -41.21 30.37 -0.87
C GLY A 202 -40.33 30.97 0.23
N GLY A 203 -39.18 31.52 -0.18
CA GLY A 203 -38.35 32.38 0.67
C GLY A 203 -37.05 32.77 -0.03
N VAL A 204 -36.91 34.05 -0.36
CA VAL A 204 -35.72 34.65 -1.00
C VAL A 204 -34.48 34.48 -0.10
N PRO A 205 -33.26 34.26 -0.64
CA PRO A 205 -32.07 34.09 0.20
C PRO A 205 -31.63 35.44 0.80
N ILE A 206 -31.46 35.49 2.12
CA ILE A 206 -30.76 36.58 2.81
C ILE A 206 -29.28 36.19 2.95
N PRO A 207 -28.30 37.01 2.51
CA PRO A 207 -26.88 36.73 2.75
C PRO A 207 -26.52 37.03 4.21
N SER A 208 -25.98 36.04 4.93
CA SER A 208 -25.37 36.24 6.25
C SER A 208 -23.97 36.82 6.10
N PHE A 209 -23.80 38.08 6.51
CA PHE A 209 -22.48 38.69 6.72
C PHE A 209 -21.82 38.10 7.98
N GLY A 210 -20.62 37.56 7.81
CA GLY A 210 -19.77 37.11 8.91
C GLY A 210 -19.16 38.30 9.64
N TYR A 211 -19.42 38.41 10.95
CA TYR A 211 -18.69 39.31 11.83
C TYR A 211 -17.47 38.58 12.41
N SER A 212 -16.30 39.11 12.06
CA SER A 212 -15.02 38.87 12.72
C SER A 212 -15.00 39.55 14.08
N SER A 213 -14.56 38.85 15.13
CA SER A 213 -14.16 39.51 16.39
C SER A 213 -13.06 38.73 17.13
N SER A 214 -11.97 39.45 17.38
CA SER A 214 -10.91 39.17 18.36
C SER A 214 -10.90 40.33 19.39
N PRO A 215 -10.14 40.29 20.50
CA PRO A 215 -10.73 40.15 21.84
C PRO A 215 -10.51 41.38 22.74
N ARG A 216 -11.37 41.60 23.74
CA ARG A 216 -11.04 42.45 24.90
C ARG A 216 -11.65 41.88 26.20
N THR A 217 -10.79 41.73 27.19
CA THR A 217 -11.05 41.53 28.63
C THR A 217 -10.79 42.87 29.38
N PRO A 218 -10.99 42.98 30.71
CA PRO A 218 -12.18 42.64 31.50
C PRO A 218 -12.53 43.73 32.54
N THR A 219 -13.76 43.75 33.07
CA THR A 219 -14.03 44.41 34.37
C THR A 219 -15.19 43.75 35.13
N MET A 220 -14.90 43.34 36.36
CA MET A 220 -15.81 42.90 37.44
C MET A 220 -16.30 44.15 38.22
N PRO A 221 -17.47 44.16 38.92
CA PRO A 221 -17.58 43.46 40.21
C PRO A 221 -18.96 42.86 40.63
N GLN A 222 -18.80 41.95 41.60
CA GLN A 222 -19.70 41.19 42.48
C GLN A 222 -21.07 41.79 42.90
N LYS A 223 -22.08 40.90 43.06
CA LYS A 223 -22.98 40.82 44.23
C LYS A 223 -23.78 39.50 44.29
N THR A 224 -23.76 38.86 45.45
CA THR A 224 -24.55 37.70 45.94
C THR A 224 -25.73 38.16 46.84
N PRO A 225 -26.59 37.31 47.46
CA PRO A 225 -27.30 36.07 47.01
C PRO A 225 -28.82 35.95 47.46
N MET A 226 -29.62 35.11 46.74
CA MET A 226 -30.73 34.19 47.17
C MET A 226 -32.07 34.74 47.79
N PRO A 227 -33.19 33.95 47.98
CA PRO A 227 -33.52 32.53 47.65
C PRO A 227 -34.94 32.21 47.03
N GLY A 228 -35.16 30.92 46.66
CA GLY A 228 -36.47 30.26 46.42
C GLY A 228 -36.70 29.85 44.95
N ASP A 229 -37.08 28.63 44.52
CA ASP A 229 -37.67 27.49 45.21
C ASP A 229 -37.48 26.19 44.40
N THR A 230 -37.30 25.09 45.12
CA THR A 230 -37.61 23.66 44.84
C THR A 230 -37.52 23.02 43.43
N ALA A 231 -36.44 22.24 43.27
CA ALA A 231 -36.39 20.81 42.89
C ALA A 231 -37.22 20.23 41.72
N LEU A 232 -36.52 19.74 40.68
CA LEU A 232 -36.76 18.42 40.07
C LEU A 232 -35.43 17.84 39.56
N LYS A 233 -34.92 16.83 40.28
CA LYS A 233 -33.73 16.05 39.90
C LYS A 233 -34.08 15.15 38.70
N ARG A 234 -33.35 15.25 37.60
CA ARG A 234 -33.18 14.14 36.64
C ARG A 234 -31.69 13.86 36.50
N GLY A 235 -31.28 12.71 37.01
CA GLY A 235 -29.87 12.33 37.18
C GLY A 235 -29.09 12.34 35.86
N GLN A 236 -28.01 13.11 35.82
CA GLN A 236 -26.91 12.87 34.91
C GLN A 236 -26.25 11.55 35.33
N LYS A 237 -26.54 10.50 34.56
CA LYS A 237 -25.66 9.33 34.49
C LYS A 237 -24.33 9.82 33.93
N THR A 238 -23.34 10.02 34.80
CA THR A 238 -21.95 10.18 34.42
C THR A 238 -21.51 8.93 33.66
N ARG A 239 -21.38 9.07 32.34
CA ARG A 239 -20.93 8.00 31.43
C ARG A 239 -19.39 7.98 31.44
N PRO A 240 -18.74 6.81 31.55
CA PRO A 240 -17.28 6.71 31.74
C PRO A 240 -16.49 6.86 30.42
N GLU A 241 -16.77 7.89 29.61
CA GLU A 241 -16.18 8.04 28.27
C GLU A 241 -14.99 8.99 28.18
N ALA A 242 -14.86 9.94 29.12
CA ALA A 242 -13.79 10.94 29.08
C ALA A 242 -12.37 10.34 29.20
N GLY A 243 -12.21 9.19 29.87
CA GLY A 243 -10.89 8.56 30.08
C GLY A 243 -10.34 7.80 28.86
N ARG A 244 -11.19 7.29 27.97
CA ARG A 244 -10.76 6.47 26.81
C ARG A 244 -10.29 7.31 25.62
N HIS A 245 -10.91 8.47 25.39
CA HIS A 245 -10.49 9.40 24.34
C HIS A 245 -9.12 10.01 24.63
N SER A 246 -8.78 10.24 25.90
CA SER A 246 -7.54 10.92 26.31
C SER A 246 -6.24 10.18 25.95
N GLN A 247 -6.26 8.84 25.83
CA GLN A 247 -5.07 8.05 25.49
C GLN A 247 -4.95 7.76 23.98
N SER A 248 -6.03 7.97 23.22
CA SER A 248 -6.08 7.58 21.81
C SER A 248 -5.34 8.58 20.91
N GLU A 249 -5.33 9.87 21.26
CA GLU A 249 -4.63 10.89 20.46
C GLU A 249 -3.09 10.76 20.51
N PRO A 250 -2.44 10.59 21.69
CA PRO A 250 -1.00 10.34 21.73
C PRO A 250 -0.58 9.08 20.96
N LEU A 251 -1.37 7.99 21.06
CA LEU A 251 -1.12 6.76 20.31
C LEU A 251 -1.28 6.97 18.81
N HIS A 252 -2.30 7.72 18.38
CA HIS A 252 -2.51 8.07 16.99
C HIS A 252 -1.34 8.89 16.42
N ARG A 253 -0.90 9.93 17.13
CA ARG A 253 0.27 10.74 16.72
C ARG A 253 1.53 9.89 16.65
N ARG A 254 1.78 9.03 17.64
CA ARG A 254 2.92 8.10 17.62
C ARG A 254 2.87 7.16 16.42
N LEU A 255 1.70 6.61 16.13
CA LEU A 255 1.48 5.76 14.96
C LEU A 255 1.81 6.51 13.66
N VAL A 256 1.32 7.74 13.49
CA VAL A 256 1.64 8.57 12.31
C VAL A 256 3.14 8.85 12.22
N ALA A 257 3.80 9.14 13.33
CA ALA A 257 5.24 9.41 13.36
C ALA A 257 6.08 8.21 12.88
N TRP A 258 5.62 6.97 13.11
CA TRP A 258 6.29 5.78 12.60
C TRP A 258 6.33 5.68 11.07
N PHE A 259 5.46 6.41 10.37
CA PHE A 259 5.42 6.50 8.91
C PHE A 259 6.05 7.77 8.35
N GLY A 260 6.62 8.63 9.20
CA GLY A 260 7.25 9.88 8.77
C GLY A 260 8.40 9.64 7.79
N ASP A 261 8.65 10.62 6.93
CA ASP A 261 9.72 10.55 5.92
C ASP A 261 11.06 10.98 6.50
N VAL A 262 11.46 10.35 7.60
CA VAL A 262 12.73 10.58 8.29
C VAL A 262 13.44 9.24 8.50
N PRO A 263 14.78 9.20 8.47
CA PRO A 263 15.52 7.94 8.62
C PRO A 263 15.15 7.08 9.84
N PRO A 264 14.89 7.64 11.05
CA PRO A 264 14.56 6.83 12.22
C PRO A 264 13.15 6.22 12.23
N ALA A 265 12.26 6.61 11.30
CA ALA A 265 10.88 6.13 11.30
C ALA A 265 10.83 4.66 10.80
N PRO A 266 10.35 3.70 11.62
CA PRO A 266 10.47 2.26 11.32
C PRO A 266 9.66 1.82 10.10
N PHE A 267 8.61 2.56 9.75
CA PHE A 267 7.79 2.31 8.57
C PHE A 267 7.87 3.47 7.58
N GLY A 268 8.81 4.39 7.78
CA GLY A 268 9.10 5.52 6.90
C GLY A 268 9.75 5.07 5.59
N LEU A 269 9.69 5.92 4.58
CA LEU A 269 10.16 5.58 3.24
C LEU A 269 11.65 5.16 3.22
N HIS A 270 12.49 5.82 4.02
CA HIS A 270 13.91 5.50 4.17
C HIS A 270 14.12 4.04 4.56
N GLN A 271 13.45 3.59 5.63
CA GLN A 271 13.56 2.22 6.11
C GLN A 271 13.01 1.22 5.08
N LEU A 272 11.88 1.52 4.44
CA LEU A 272 11.29 0.61 3.46
C LEU A 272 12.15 0.45 2.19
N VAL A 273 12.80 1.52 1.74
CA VAL A 273 13.75 1.48 0.63
C VAL A 273 14.99 0.66 1.00
N GLU A 274 15.52 0.83 2.22
CA GLU A 274 16.67 0.07 2.70
C GLU A 274 16.37 -1.43 2.75
N LEU A 275 15.23 -1.81 3.35
CA LEU A 275 14.77 -3.20 3.38
C LEU A 275 14.54 -3.78 1.98
N GLY A 276 14.13 -2.94 1.03
CA GLY A 276 13.93 -3.29 -0.38
C GLY A 276 15.20 -3.72 -1.10
N ARG A 277 16.39 -3.33 -0.63
CA ARG A 277 17.68 -3.71 -1.24
C ARG A 277 17.88 -5.21 -1.33
N SER A 278 17.46 -5.93 -0.30
CA SER A 278 17.52 -7.40 -0.26
C SER A 278 16.68 -8.08 -1.35
N SER A 279 15.74 -7.36 -1.97
CA SER A 279 14.94 -7.79 -3.12
C SER A 279 15.38 -7.14 -4.42
N GLY A 280 16.61 -6.61 -4.49
CA GLY A 280 17.18 -5.94 -5.66
C GLY A 280 16.56 -4.59 -5.99
N LYS A 281 15.87 -3.95 -5.06
CA LYS A 281 15.24 -2.63 -5.25
C LYS A 281 16.09 -1.50 -4.70
N LYS A 282 16.01 -0.33 -5.33
CA LYS A 282 16.60 0.92 -4.85
C LYS A 282 15.63 2.10 -4.92
N ALA A 283 16.02 3.24 -4.38
CA ALA A 283 15.27 4.49 -4.53
C ALA A 283 15.11 4.84 -6.02
N GLY A 284 13.87 5.15 -6.44
CA GLY A 284 13.52 5.41 -7.84
C GLY A 284 12.92 4.22 -8.59
N ASP A 285 13.10 2.99 -8.09
CA ASP A 285 12.50 1.80 -8.71
C ASP A 285 11.00 1.72 -8.43
N TRP A 286 10.28 1.02 -9.31
CA TRP A 286 8.93 0.57 -9.00
C TRP A 286 8.94 -0.73 -8.20
N TYR A 287 8.04 -0.81 -7.22
CA TYR A 287 7.84 -1.96 -6.33
C TYR A 287 6.49 -2.61 -6.65
N GLY A 288 6.47 -3.95 -6.71
CA GLY A 288 5.23 -4.72 -6.85
C GLY A 288 4.59 -5.04 -5.50
N PRO A 289 3.28 -5.38 -5.45
CA PRO A 289 2.55 -5.66 -4.21
C PRO A 289 3.18 -6.78 -3.36
N SER A 290 3.66 -7.85 -4.00
CA SER A 290 4.34 -8.98 -3.32
C SER A 290 5.64 -8.55 -2.65
N VAL A 291 6.50 -7.79 -3.36
CA VAL A 291 7.75 -7.29 -2.81
C VAL A 291 7.49 -6.39 -1.60
N VAL A 292 6.50 -5.50 -1.70
CA VAL A 292 6.13 -4.63 -0.57
C VAL A 292 5.61 -5.43 0.61
N ALA A 293 4.84 -6.51 0.40
CA ALA A 293 4.39 -7.38 1.50
C ALA A 293 5.56 -7.94 2.33
N HIS A 294 6.62 -8.42 1.66
CA HIS A 294 7.83 -8.90 2.35
C HIS A 294 8.64 -7.78 3.00
N ILE A 295 8.68 -6.58 2.41
CA ILE A 295 9.30 -5.41 3.04
C ILE A 295 8.58 -5.06 4.35
N LEU A 296 7.23 -5.03 4.34
CA LEU A 296 6.44 -4.78 5.55
C LEU A 296 6.67 -5.85 6.62
N GLN A 297 6.78 -7.12 6.22
CA GLN A 297 7.13 -8.21 7.13
C GLN A 297 8.47 -7.97 7.82
N LYS A 298 9.51 -7.62 7.05
CA LYS A 298 10.83 -7.30 7.59
C LYS A 298 10.79 -6.06 8.51
N ALA A 299 10.06 -5.02 8.11
CA ALA A 299 9.95 -3.79 8.88
C ALA A 299 9.31 -4.02 10.26
N VAL A 300 8.23 -4.81 10.32
CA VAL A 300 7.59 -5.16 11.59
C VAL A 300 8.48 -6.07 12.44
N ALA A 301 9.20 -7.01 11.83
CA ALA A 301 10.11 -7.90 12.56
C ALA A 301 11.35 -7.20 13.15
N GLN A 302 11.82 -6.11 12.53
CA GLN A 302 13.03 -5.40 12.96
C GLN A 302 12.78 -4.27 13.96
N THR A 303 11.55 -3.79 14.10
CA THR A 303 11.25 -2.67 14.99
C THR A 303 10.91 -3.12 16.40
N SER A 304 11.40 -2.39 17.40
CA SER A 304 10.98 -2.54 18.80
C SER A 304 9.78 -1.66 19.16
N GLU A 305 9.34 -0.78 18.25
CA GLU A 305 8.25 0.17 18.48
C GLU A 305 6.88 -0.51 18.56
N VAL A 306 6.70 -1.60 17.81
CA VAL A 306 5.47 -2.39 17.78
C VAL A 306 5.72 -3.71 18.48
N GLN A 307 5.05 -3.91 19.62
CA GLN A 307 5.11 -5.15 20.37
C GLN A 307 3.89 -6.02 20.06
N ASN A 308 4.02 -7.33 20.26
CA ASN A 308 2.92 -8.27 20.18
C ASN A 308 2.22 -8.32 18.78
N LEU A 309 2.97 -8.05 17.70
CA LEU A 309 2.48 -8.15 16.33
C LEU A 309 3.52 -8.81 15.42
N VAL A 310 3.06 -9.75 14.60
CA VAL A 310 3.83 -10.38 13.52
C VAL A 310 3.14 -10.21 12.18
N VAL A 311 3.90 -10.35 11.09
CA VAL A 311 3.37 -10.34 9.73
C VAL A 311 3.73 -11.66 9.06
N TYR A 312 2.72 -12.37 8.58
CA TYR A 312 2.86 -13.55 7.73
C TYR A 312 2.58 -13.17 6.28
N VAL A 313 3.45 -13.56 5.36
CA VAL A 313 3.23 -13.39 3.92
C VAL A 313 3.01 -14.76 3.30
N ALA A 314 1.83 -14.95 2.69
CA ALA A 314 1.48 -16.19 2.01
C ALA A 314 2.40 -16.46 0.81
N GLN A 315 2.71 -17.74 0.60
CA GLN A 315 3.49 -18.23 -0.55
C GLN A 315 2.55 -19.01 -1.46
N ASP A 316 2.75 -18.92 -2.77
CA ASP A 316 2.01 -19.69 -3.79
C ASP A 316 0.48 -19.64 -3.59
N CYS A 317 -0.05 -18.46 -3.26
CA CYS A 317 -1.46 -18.23 -2.95
C CYS A 317 -2.02 -19.18 -1.87
N THR A 318 -1.16 -19.59 -0.91
CA THR A 318 -1.49 -20.55 0.15
C THR A 318 -1.10 -20.00 1.51
N VAL A 319 -2.05 -20.02 2.44
CA VAL A 319 -1.83 -19.73 3.86
C VAL A 319 -1.78 -21.04 4.62
N TYR A 320 -0.57 -21.42 5.06
CA TYR A 320 -0.35 -22.60 5.88
C TYR A 320 -0.66 -22.27 7.34
N LYS A 321 -1.72 -22.87 7.89
CA LYS A 321 -2.20 -22.53 9.23
C LYS A 321 -1.18 -22.87 10.32
N GLY A 322 -0.42 -23.96 10.15
CA GLY A 322 0.63 -24.36 11.07
C GLY A 322 1.75 -23.32 11.18
N ASP A 323 2.14 -22.72 10.05
CA ASP A 323 3.17 -21.66 10.03
C ASP A 323 2.69 -20.41 10.76
N VAL A 324 1.44 -20.01 10.52
CA VAL A 324 0.85 -18.85 11.20
C VAL A 324 0.76 -19.10 12.71
N VAL A 325 0.28 -20.27 13.13
CA VAL A 325 0.20 -20.62 14.55
C VAL A 325 1.58 -20.64 15.20
N CYS A 326 2.57 -21.25 14.55
CA CYS A 326 3.95 -21.29 15.03
C CYS A 326 4.55 -19.88 15.16
N LEU A 327 4.29 -19.00 14.19
CA LEU A 327 4.78 -17.61 14.21
C LEU A 327 4.14 -16.78 15.34
N CYS A 328 2.91 -17.11 15.73
CA CYS A 328 2.19 -16.38 16.76
C CYS A 328 2.43 -16.90 18.17
N ASP A 329 2.90 -18.14 18.33
CA ASP A 329 3.09 -18.77 19.63
C ASP A 329 4.38 -18.29 20.34
N GLN A 330 4.22 -17.47 21.36
CA GLN A 330 5.31 -16.92 22.17
C GLN A 330 5.93 -17.95 23.12
N SER A 331 5.24 -19.06 23.39
CA SER A 331 5.79 -20.13 24.23
C SER A 331 6.99 -20.82 23.57
N LEU A 332 7.05 -20.80 22.24
CA LEU A 332 8.17 -21.35 21.45
C LEU A 332 9.42 -20.46 21.47
N THR A 333 9.28 -19.16 21.79
CA THR A 333 10.39 -18.19 21.85
C THR A 333 10.81 -17.83 23.29
N ARG A 334 9.94 -18.03 24.28
CA ARG A 334 10.30 -17.94 25.72
C ARG A 334 11.04 -19.19 26.18
N GLY A 335 12.36 -19.18 26.06
CA GLY A 335 13.21 -20.10 26.83
C GLY A 335 13.03 -19.87 28.33
N MET A 336 12.56 -20.90 29.06
CA MET A 336 12.71 -21.14 30.52
C MET A 336 12.58 -19.99 31.55
N SER A 337 11.98 -18.84 31.25
CA SER A 337 11.74 -17.78 32.25
C SER A 337 10.28 -17.73 32.73
N VAL A 338 10.14 -17.59 34.05
CA VAL A 338 8.95 -17.58 34.94
C VAL A 338 7.59 -17.30 34.25
N PRO A 339 6.55 -18.14 34.49
CA PRO A 339 5.22 -17.89 33.96
C PRO A 339 4.60 -16.66 34.63
N GLU A 340 4.38 -15.60 33.85
CA GLU A 340 3.49 -14.49 34.23
C GLU A 340 2.03 -14.96 34.12
N PRO A 341 1.25 -14.94 35.21
CA PRO A 341 -0.08 -15.54 35.23
C PRO A 341 -1.11 -14.52 34.77
N SER A 342 -1.41 -14.44 33.45
CA SER A 342 -2.73 -14.01 32.89
C SER A 342 -2.78 -13.56 31.42
N GLY A 343 -1.72 -13.73 30.61
CA GLY A 343 -1.76 -13.41 29.17
C GLY A 343 -1.96 -14.65 28.29
N SER A 344 -2.69 -14.55 27.16
CA SER A 344 -2.60 -15.60 26.13
C SER A 344 -1.22 -15.53 25.48
N ASP A 345 -0.53 -16.65 25.30
CA ASP A 345 0.79 -16.76 24.64
C ASP A 345 0.75 -16.44 23.12
N TRP A 346 -0.28 -15.73 22.65
CA TRP A 346 -0.53 -15.44 21.24
C TRP A 346 -0.12 -14.01 20.87
N THR A 347 0.76 -13.92 19.88
CA THR A 347 1.11 -12.70 19.16
C THR A 347 0.07 -12.40 18.08
N SER A 348 -0.46 -11.18 18.02
CA SER A 348 -1.38 -10.80 16.94
C SER A 348 -0.70 -10.92 15.57
N VAL A 349 -1.47 -11.19 14.52
CA VAL A 349 -0.92 -11.40 13.17
C VAL A 349 -1.63 -10.57 12.11
N ILE A 350 -0.83 -9.97 11.23
CA ILE A 350 -1.26 -9.50 9.92
C ILE A 350 -0.89 -10.57 8.88
N ILE A 351 -1.87 -11.02 8.11
CA ILE A 351 -1.67 -11.98 7.02
C ILE A 351 -1.76 -11.21 5.70
N LEU A 352 -0.69 -11.23 4.93
CA LEU A 352 -0.62 -10.62 3.60
C LEU A 352 -0.61 -11.71 2.54
N VAL A 353 -1.55 -11.64 1.59
CA VAL A 353 -1.70 -12.63 0.52
C VAL A 353 -1.48 -11.94 -0.82
N PRO A 354 -0.27 -12.00 -1.41
CA PRO A 354 -0.03 -11.58 -2.77
C PRO A 354 -0.74 -12.51 -3.76
N VAL A 355 -1.49 -11.94 -4.71
CA VAL A 355 -2.31 -12.69 -5.67
C VAL A 355 -2.30 -12.03 -7.06
N ARG A 356 -2.64 -12.84 -8.07
CA ARG A 356 -2.85 -12.41 -9.47
C ARG A 356 -4.26 -12.80 -9.91
N LEU A 357 -5.17 -11.84 -9.97
CA LEU A 357 -6.60 -12.04 -10.25
C LEU A 357 -6.96 -12.04 -11.74
N GLY A 358 -5.98 -12.26 -12.62
CA GLY A 358 -6.17 -12.21 -14.07
C GLY A 358 -4.88 -11.94 -14.84
N GLY A 359 -4.97 -12.01 -16.17
CA GLY A 359 -3.86 -11.73 -17.08
C GLY A 359 -3.59 -10.23 -17.18
N GLU A 360 -4.16 -9.57 -18.18
CA GLU A 360 -4.01 -8.12 -18.40
C GLU A 360 -5.02 -7.28 -17.61
N SER A 361 -6.19 -7.88 -17.32
CA SER A 361 -7.30 -7.26 -16.60
C SER A 361 -7.81 -8.21 -15.52
N LEU A 362 -8.52 -7.65 -14.54
CA LEU A 362 -9.22 -8.43 -13.53
C LEU A 362 -10.22 -9.40 -14.19
N ASN A 363 -10.12 -10.69 -13.91
CA ASN A 363 -11.13 -11.66 -14.32
C ASN A 363 -12.46 -11.33 -13.59
N PRO A 364 -13.55 -11.03 -14.32
CA PRO A 364 -14.83 -10.64 -13.72
C PRO A 364 -15.39 -11.65 -12.72
N SER A 365 -15.08 -12.94 -12.85
CA SER A 365 -15.54 -13.98 -11.93
C SER A 365 -15.05 -13.77 -10.49
N TYR A 366 -13.91 -13.11 -10.30
CA TYR A 366 -13.37 -12.81 -8.97
C TYR A 366 -13.99 -11.58 -8.32
N ILE A 367 -14.72 -10.74 -9.05
CA ILE A 367 -15.29 -9.48 -8.53
C ILE A 367 -16.16 -9.74 -7.30
N GLN A 368 -17.05 -10.74 -7.36
CA GLN A 368 -17.96 -11.03 -6.26
C GLN A 368 -17.19 -11.52 -5.02
N CYS A 369 -16.16 -12.32 -5.22
CA CYS A 369 -15.30 -12.78 -4.13
C CYS A 369 -14.53 -11.61 -3.49
N VAL A 370 -13.94 -10.71 -4.28
CA VAL A 370 -13.25 -9.52 -3.78
C VAL A 370 -14.20 -8.61 -2.98
N LYS A 371 -15.44 -8.42 -3.45
CA LYS A 371 -16.47 -7.69 -2.70
C LYS A 371 -16.76 -8.34 -1.35
N ASN A 372 -16.86 -9.66 -1.31
CA ASN A 372 -17.13 -10.39 -0.07
C ASN A 372 -15.95 -10.27 0.91
N ILE A 373 -14.70 -10.38 0.43
CA ILE A 373 -13.50 -10.14 1.22
C ILE A 373 -13.48 -8.73 1.83
N LEU A 374 -13.78 -7.68 1.04
CA LEU A 374 -13.81 -6.30 1.52
C LEU A 374 -14.91 -6.02 2.57
N ARG A 375 -15.91 -6.89 2.67
CA ARG A 375 -16.98 -6.84 3.68
C ARG A 375 -16.61 -7.53 5.00
N LEU A 376 -15.52 -8.31 5.03
CA LEU A 376 -15.08 -8.98 6.26
C LEU A 376 -14.42 -7.99 7.21
N LYS A 377 -14.73 -8.11 8.50
CA LYS A 377 -14.12 -7.27 9.56
C LYS A 377 -12.63 -7.54 9.76
N CYS A 378 -12.16 -8.72 9.39
CA CYS A 378 -10.75 -9.08 9.45
C CYS A 378 -9.94 -8.51 8.27
N CYS A 379 -10.60 -8.06 7.19
CA CYS A 379 -9.93 -7.47 6.04
C CYS A 379 -9.44 -6.06 6.37
N ILE A 380 -8.14 -5.81 6.20
CA ILE A 380 -7.52 -4.49 6.40
C ILE A 380 -7.26 -3.76 5.06
N GLY A 381 -7.80 -4.30 3.97
CA GLY A 381 -7.77 -3.69 2.64
C GLY A 381 -6.87 -4.43 1.64
N ILE A 382 -6.75 -3.85 0.46
CA ILE A 382 -6.02 -4.44 -0.68
C ILE A 382 -5.12 -3.37 -1.28
N ILE A 383 -3.84 -3.68 -1.51
CA ILE A 383 -2.94 -2.83 -2.28
C ILE A 383 -2.73 -3.43 -3.67
N GLY A 384 -2.67 -2.60 -4.70
CA GLY A 384 -2.47 -3.08 -6.05
C GLY A 384 -2.40 -1.94 -7.04
N GLY A 385 -2.26 -2.26 -8.32
CA GLY A 385 -2.21 -1.28 -9.39
C GLY A 385 -1.00 -1.43 -10.30
N LYS A 386 -1.05 -0.72 -11.41
CA LYS A 386 -0.01 -0.74 -12.44
C LYS A 386 1.27 -0.03 -11.97
N PRO A 387 2.40 -0.26 -12.64
CA PRO A 387 3.57 0.58 -12.48
C PRO A 387 3.23 2.07 -12.44
N LYS A 388 3.66 2.76 -11.36
CA LYS A 388 3.43 4.19 -11.09
C LYS A 388 1.96 4.62 -10.90
N HIS A 389 1.06 3.65 -10.70
CA HIS A 389 -0.38 3.87 -10.53
C HIS A 389 -0.97 2.89 -9.49
N SER A 390 -0.37 2.82 -8.29
CA SER A 390 -0.87 1.97 -7.20
C SER A 390 -1.90 2.66 -6.31
N LEU A 391 -2.85 1.90 -5.79
CA LEU A 391 -3.92 2.38 -4.94
C LEU A 391 -4.06 1.49 -3.71
N PHE A 392 -4.67 2.03 -2.65
CA PHE A 392 -5.09 1.27 -1.49
C PHE A 392 -6.62 1.17 -1.47
N PHE A 393 -7.14 0.00 -1.78
CA PHE A 393 -8.57 -0.29 -1.81
C PHE A 393 -9.06 -0.63 -0.40
N ILE A 394 -10.05 0.12 0.06
CA ILE A 394 -10.53 0.09 1.45
C ILE A 394 -11.98 -0.40 1.56
N GLY A 395 -12.64 -0.66 0.43
CA GLY A 395 -14.06 -0.97 0.41
C GLY A 395 -14.68 -0.90 -0.98
N CYS A 396 -16.00 -0.89 -1.05
CA CYS A 396 -16.74 -0.83 -2.31
C CYS A 396 -18.19 -0.34 -2.13
N GLN A 397 -18.78 0.16 -3.21
CA GLN A 397 -20.23 0.38 -3.35
C GLN A 397 -20.64 -0.08 -4.75
N ASP A 398 -21.72 -0.86 -4.85
CA ASP A 398 -22.18 -1.44 -6.12
C ASP A 398 -21.03 -2.17 -6.85
N ASP A 399 -20.74 -1.80 -8.10
CA ASP A 399 -19.63 -2.30 -8.92
C ASP A 399 -18.42 -1.36 -8.93
N GLN A 400 -18.22 -0.61 -7.85
CA GLN A 400 -17.10 0.31 -7.70
C GLN A 400 -16.29 0.06 -6.43
N LEU A 401 -14.98 0.03 -6.58
CA LEU A 401 -14.00 0.01 -5.49
C LEU A 401 -13.83 1.41 -4.91
N LEU A 402 -13.82 1.50 -3.59
CA LEU A 402 -13.45 2.69 -2.83
C LEU A 402 -11.95 2.61 -2.48
N TYR A 403 -11.21 3.70 -2.68
CA TYR A 403 -9.76 3.69 -2.47
C TYR A 403 -9.19 5.00 -1.93
N LEU A 404 -7.98 4.90 -1.36
CA LEU A 404 -7.07 6.01 -1.08
C LEU A 404 -5.95 6.06 -2.12
N ASP A 405 -5.68 7.26 -2.61
CA ASP A 405 -4.78 7.51 -3.73
C ASP A 405 -3.48 8.17 -3.27
N PRO A 406 -2.31 7.53 -3.39
CA PRO A 406 -1.04 8.11 -2.94
C PRO A 406 -0.47 9.18 -3.90
N HIS A 407 -1.05 9.38 -5.09
CA HIS A 407 -0.47 10.23 -6.15
C HIS A 407 -0.68 11.73 -5.96
N TYR A 408 -0.69 12.19 -4.71
CA TYR A 408 -0.72 13.60 -4.36
C TYR A 408 0.61 14.00 -3.71
N CYS A 409 1.35 14.93 -4.31
CA CYS A 409 2.65 15.33 -3.77
C CYS A 409 2.50 16.43 -2.72
N GLN A 410 2.80 16.10 -1.46
CA GLN A 410 2.76 17.00 -0.32
C GLN A 410 4.18 17.34 0.17
N ALA A 411 4.37 18.47 0.84
CA ALA A 411 5.64 18.74 1.51
C ALA A 411 5.86 17.76 2.67
N VAL A 412 7.11 17.45 3.03
CA VAL A 412 7.41 16.65 4.22
C VAL A 412 6.86 17.32 5.49
N VAL A 413 6.39 16.51 6.44
CA VAL A 413 6.03 16.98 7.79
C VAL A 413 7.12 16.52 8.74
N ASP A 414 7.64 17.43 9.55
CA ASP A 414 8.57 17.10 10.63
C ASP A 414 7.81 16.42 11.78
N VAL A 415 7.73 15.09 11.72
CA VAL A 415 7.04 14.27 12.71
C VAL A 415 7.79 14.16 14.05
N THR A 416 8.99 14.74 14.16
CA THR A 416 9.77 14.73 15.41
C THR A 416 9.23 15.75 16.43
N GLN A 417 8.45 16.73 15.98
CA GLN A 417 7.80 17.72 16.83
C GLN A 417 6.55 17.13 17.50
N GLY A 418 6.43 17.20 18.82
CA GLY A 418 5.31 16.53 19.54
C GLY A 418 3.89 16.91 19.07
N ASN A 419 3.71 18.10 18.47
CA ASN A 419 2.43 18.63 18.00
C ASN A 419 2.37 18.81 16.47
N PHE A 420 3.10 18.02 15.70
CA PHE A 420 3.11 18.11 14.23
C PHE A 420 1.69 18.06 13.61
N PRO A 421 1.46 18.73 12.48
CA PRO A 421 0.16 18.75 11.80
C PRO A 421 -0.23 17.37 11.25
N LEU A 422 -1.46 16.94 11.52
CA LEU A 422 -1.97 15.63 11.11
C LEU A 422 -2.79 15.68 9.82
N GLU A 423 -3.20 16.87 9.39
CA GLU A 423 -4.17 17.11 8.31
C GLU A 423 -3.75 16.44 7.00
N SER A 424 -2.46 16.53 6.66
CA SER A 424 -1.91 15.94 5.43
C SER A 424 -1.85 14.40 5.44
N PHE A 425 -2.14 13.77 6.58
CA PHE A 425 -2.18 12.32 6.77
C PHE A 425 -3.61 11.76 6.78
N HIS A 426 -4.63 12.60 6.52
CA HIS A 426 -6.02 12.19 6.47
C HIS A 426 -6.69 12.68 5.18
N CYS A 427 -7.48 11.81 4.55
CA CYS A 427 -8.15 12.14 3.30
C CYS A 427 -9.61 12.56 3.56
N SER A 428 -10.01 13.72 3.03
CA SER A 428 -11.39 14.23 3.08
C SER A 428 -12.20 13.98 1.80
N SER A 429 -11.61 13.41 0.75
CA SER A 429 -12.26 13.24 -0.56
C SER A 429 -12.25 11.77 -0.97
N PRO A 430 -13.34 11.02 -0.69
CA PRO A 430 -13.42 9.63 -1.08
C PRO A 430 -13.48 9.46 -2.59
N ARG A 431 -12.77 8.46 -3.13
CA ARG A 431 -12.68 8.19 -4.57
C ARG A 431 -13.13 6.78 -4.89
N LYS A 432 -13.80 6.64 -6.04
CA LYS A 432 -14.30 5.36 -6.55
C LYS A 432 -13.81 5.05 -7.96
N MET A 433 -13.67 3.77 -8.29
CA MET A 433 -13.39 3.30 -9.65
C MET A 433 -14.11 1.97 -9.93
N PRO A 434 -14.49 1.67 -11.18
CA PRO A 434 -15.04 0.36 -11.53
C PRO A 434 -14.06 -0.78 -11.21
N PHE A 435 -14.56 -1.93 -10.75
CA PHE A 435 -13.74 -3.13 -10.54
C PHE A 435 -12.96 -3.54 -11.79
N SER A 436 -13.53 -3.37 -12.98
CA SER A 436 -12.89 -3.69 -14.27
C SER A 436 -11.61 -2.90 -14.55
N ARG A 437 -11.36 -1.80 -13.82
CA ARG A 437 -10.12 -1.01 -13.93
C ARG A 437 -9.07 -1.38 -12.89
N MET A 438 -9.39 -2.27 -11.95
CA MET A 438 -8.42 -2.76 -10.97
C MET A 438 -7.37 -3.60 -11.69
N ASP A 439 -6.09 -3.36 -11.38
CA ASP A 439 -5.02 -4.21 -11.87
C ASP A 439 -5.11 -5.59 -11.20
N PRO A 440 -4.90 -6.70 -11.95
CA PRO A 440 -5.00 -8.03 -11.38
C PRO A 440 -3.88 -8.37 -10.39
N SER A 441 -2.75 -7.65 -10.37
CA SER A 441 -1.70 -7.86 -9.36
C SER A 441 -2.00 -7.05 -8.10
N CYS A 442 -2.23 -7.75 -6.99
CA CYS A 442 -2.52 -7.11 -5.71
C CYS A 442 -2.05 -7.96 -4.51
N THR A 443 -2.06 -7.35 -3.33
CA THR A 443 -1.87 -8.02 -2.04
C THR A 443 -3.06 -7.69 -1.16
N ILE A 444 -3.70 -8.73 -0.63
CA ILE A 444 -4.84 -8.62 0.29
C ILE A 444 -4.31 -8.74 1.72
N GLY A 445 -4.72 -7.84 2.61
CA GLY A 445 -4.33 -7.89 4.03
C GLY A 445 -5.48 -8.33 4.93
N PHE A 446 -5.16 -9.18 5.90
CA PHE A 446 -6.06 -9.56 6.98
C PHE A 446 -5.40 -9.38 8.35
N TYR A 447 -6.20 -9.23 9.40
CA TYR A 447 -5.73 -9.07 10.77
C TYR A 447 -6.48 -9.98 11.74
N ALA A 448 -5.73 -10.65 12.61
CA ALA A 448 -6.23 -11.43 13.73
C ALA A 448 -5.50 -11.05 15.02
N ARG A 449 -6.26 -10.60 16.02
CA ARG A 449 -5.69 -10.19 17.32
C ARG A 449 -5.35 -11.40 18.20
N THR A 450 -6.24 -12.39 18.21
CA THR A 450 -6.13 -13.61 19.02
C THR A 450 -6.16 -14.86 18.15
N LYS A 451 -5.76 -16.01 18.73
CA LYS A 451 -5.91 -17.33 18.07
C LYS A 451 -7.34 -17.59 17.61
N LYS A 452 -8.33 -17.25 18.44
CA LYS A 452 -9.76 -17.36 18.09
C LYS A 452 -10.15 -16.47 16.91
N ASP A 453 -9.63 -15.25 16.87
CA ASP A 453 -9.85 -14.35 15.72
C ASP A 453 -9.23 -14.94 14.45
N PHE A 454 -8.07 -15.59 14.54
CA PHE A 454 -7.43 -16.27 13.42
C PHE A 454 -8.25 -17.47 12.91
N GLU A 455 -8.79 -18.29 13.81
CA GLU A 455 -9.68 -19.40 13.47
C GLU A 455 -10.96 -18.90 12.77
N THR A 456 -11.55 -17.82 13.30
CA THR A 456 -12.74 -17.17 12.70
C THR A 456 -12.41 -16.57 11.33
N LEU A 457 -11.27 -15.87 11.21
CA LEU A 457 -10.77 -15.34 9.94
C LEU A 457 -10.65 -16.46 8.89
N CYS A 458 -10.06 -17.61 9.24
CA CYS A 458 -9.94 -18.73 8.30
C CYS A 458 -11.30 -19.19 7.78
N GLY A 459 -12.30 -19.31 8.67
CA GLY A 459 -13.67 -19.69 8.30
C GLY A 459 -14.35 -18.66 7.40
N ASP A 460 -14.44 -17.41 7.87
CA ASP A 460 -15.11 -16.30 7.18
C ASP A 460 -14.51 -16.05 5.79
N VAL A 461 -13.18 -16.10 5.68
CA VAL A 461 -12.48 -15.87 4.41
C VAL A 461 -12.69 -17.07 3.47
N SER A 462 -12.66 -18.31 3.97
CA SER A 462 -12.94 -19.49 3.14
C SER A 462 -14.37 -19.47 2.58
N GLU A 463 -15.34 -19.02 3.37
CA GLU A 463 -16.72 -18.81 2.92
C GLU A 463 -16.80 -17.71 1.84
N ALA A 464 -16.13 -16.58 2.06
CA ALA A 464 -16.07 -15.49 1.07
C ALA A 464 -15.41 -15.93 -0.25
N LEU A 465 -14.39 -16.80 -0.19
CA LEU A 465 -13.73 -17.39 -1.36
C LEU A 465 -14.63 -18.37 -2.11
N SER A 466 -15.44 -19.15 -1.39
CA SER A 466 -16.33 -20.18 -1.95
C SER A 466 -17.56 -19.62 -2.68
N SER A 467 -17.87 -18.33 -2.48
CA SER A 467 -19.01 -17.66 -3.10
C SER A 467 -18.89 -17.43 -4.61
N SER A 468 -17.72 -17.68 -5.20
CA SER A 468 -17.50 -17.50 -6.63
C SER A 468 -18.01 -18.70 -7.44
N LYS A 469 -18.50 -18.47 -8.65
CA LYS A 469 -18.87 -19.54 -9.60
C LYS A 469 -17.65 -20.25 -10.21
N GLU A 470 -16.44 -19.82 -9.88
CA GLU A 470 -15.19 -20.37 -10.41
C GLU A 470 -14.83 -21.68 -9.70
N LYS A 471 -14.12 -22.53 -10.44
CA LYS A 471 -13.60 -23.80 -9.95
C LYS A 471 -12.39 -23.61 -9.01
N TYR A 472 -11.77 -22.43 -9.01
CA TYR A 472 -10.53 -22.16 -8.28
C TYR A 472 -10.66 -20.89 -7.42
N PRO A 473 -10.41 -20.96 -6.11
CA PRO A 473 -10.45 -19.78 -5.24
C PRO A 473 -9.23 -18.87 -5.50
N ILE A 474 -9.33 -17.60 -5.09
CA ILE A 474 -8.25 -16.61 -5.25
C ILE A 474 -6.97 -17.04 -4.50
N PHE A 475 -7.13 -17.68 -3.35
CA PHE A 475 -6.08 -18.29 -2.53
C PHE A 475 -6.74 -19.34 -1.62
N THR A 476 -5.95 -20.12 -0.88
CA THR A 476 -6.48 -21.16 0.01
C THR A 476 -5.83 -21.16 1.39
N PHE A 477 -6.54 -21.69 2.40
CA PHE A 477 -5.97 -22.06 3.69
C PHE A 477 -5.74 -23.57 3.73
N VAL A 478 -4.56 -23.99 4.15
CA VAL A 478 -4.17 -25.40 4.23
C VAL A 478 -3.70 -25.72 5.65
N GLU A 479 -4.08 -26.89 6.15
CA GLU A 479 -3.57 -27.41 7.43
C GLU A 479 -2.10 -27.82 7.33
N GLY A 480 -1.36 -27.70 8.43
CA GLY A 480 0.06 -28.03 8.47
C GLY A 480 0.96 -26.85 8.08
N GLN A 481 2.21 -27.18 7.75
CA GLN A 481 3.29 -26.23 7.47
C GLN A 481 3.65 -26.23 6.00
N GLY A 482 4.13 -25.09 5.49
CA GLY A 482 4.62 -24.99 4.13
C GLY A 482 5.92 -25.80 3.93
N PRO A 483 6.22 -26.24 2.70
CA PRO A 483 7.55 -26.74 2.37
C PRO A 483 8.62 -25.65 2.60
N ASP A 484 9.69 -25.98 3.31
CA ASP A 484 10.84 -25.09 3.52
C ASP A 484 11.59 -24.84 2.19
N TYR A 485 11.08 -23.94 1.36
CA TYR A 485 11.78 -23.49 0.16
C TYR A 485 12.84 -22.43 0.50
N GLY A 486 13.76 -22.71 1.43
CA GLY A 486 15.11 -22.11 1.53
C GLY A 486 15.29 -20.58 1.54
N LEU A 487 14.26 -19.75 1.44
CA LEU A 487 14.34 -18.27 1.35
C LEU A 487 14.63 -17.61 2.70
N ALA A 488 14.74 -18.40 3.77
CA ALA A 488 15.08 -17.97 5.12
C ALA A 488 16.54 -18.27 5.54
N SER A 489 17.42 -18.66 4.63
CA SER A 489 18.81 -19.05 4.96
C SER A 489 19.87 -17.99 4.64
N GLN A 490 19.75 -16.78 5.21
CA GLN A 490 20.91 -15.91 5.46
C GLN A 490 20.78 -15.18 6.80
N SER A 491 20.51 -15.93 7.87
CA SER A 491 20.52 -15.43 9.24
C SER A 491 21.08 -16.48 10.19
N SER A 492 22.37 -16.78 10.07
CA SER A 492 23.29 -17.25 11.13
C SER A 492 24.49 -17.95 10.50
N SER A 493 25.65 -17.35 10.62
CA SER A 493 26.92 -18.01 10.35
C SER A 493 27.36 -18.80 11.59
N HIS A 494 27.80 -20.03 11.34
CA HIS A 494 28.61 -20.92 12.17
C HIS A 494 27.97 -21.61 13.39
N LEU A 495 27.64 -22.90 13.22
CA LEU A 495 28.34 -23.99 13.91
C LEU A 495 28.12 -25.32 13.17
N HIS A 496 29.22 -26.02 12.95
CA HIS A 496 29.32 -27.29 12.22
C HIS A 496 28.59 -28.44 12.93
N SER A 497 27.89 -29.29 12.17
CA SER A 497 28.10 -30.74 12.27
C SER A 497 27.58 -31.45 11.02
N ASP A 498 28.43 -32.30 10.48
CA ASP A 498 28.20 -33.15 9.32
C ASP A 498 27.11 -34.19 9.60
N THR A 499 26.07 -34.25 8.76
CA THR A 499 25.43 -35.52 8.41
C THR A 499 24.79 -35.41 7.02
N SER A 500 25.29 -36.21 6.09
CA SER A 500 24.78 -36.38 4.73
C SER A 500 23.33 -36.89 4.68
N PRO A 501 22.44 -36.36 3.81
CA PRO A 501 21.15 -36.98 3.56
C PRO A 501 21.23 -38.09 2.49
N SER A 502 20.65 -39.24 2.81
CA SER A 502 20.39 -40.37 1.91
C SER A 502 19.33 -40.00 0.85
N PRO A 503 19.45 -40.45 -0.41
CA PRO A 503 18.49 -40.11 -1.46
C PRO A 503 17.25 -41.01 -1.42
N ALA A 504 16.06 -40.40 -1.37
CA ALA A 504 14.80 -41.10 -1.59
C ALA A 504 14.56 -41.28 -3.09
N HIS A 505 14.63 -42.52 -3.54
CA HIS A 505 14.32 -42.97 -4.89
C HIS A 505 12.82 -42.94 -5.17
N ILE A 506 12.40 -42.31 -6.28
CA ILE A 506 11.26 -42.77 -7.09
C ILE A 506 11.65 -42.60 -8.56
N LEU A 507 11.98 -43.72 -9.23
CA LEU A 507 12.11 -43.84 -10.68
C LEU A 507 10.98 -44.74 -11.19
N PRO A 508 10.26 -44.36 -12.25
CA PRO A 508 9.66 -45.32 -13.17
C PRO A 508 10.66 -45.64 -14.31
N THR A 509 10.81 -46.92 -14.57
CA THR A 509 11.64 -47.52 -15.62
C THR A 509 11.20 -47.13 -17.03
N GLY A 510 12.14 -46.74 -17.91
CA GLY A 510 11.90 -46.76 -19.37
C GLY A 510 12.83 -45.94 -20.27
N LYS A 511 13.88 -46.60 -20.77
CA LYS A 511 14.70 -46.33 -21.98
C LYS A 511 15.63 -45.09 -22.02
N LEU A 512 16.92 -45.41 -21.96
CA LEU A 512 18.08 -44.60 -22.31
C LEU A 512 18.02 -44.06 -23.76
N ASN A 513 18.36 -42.79 -23.92
CA ASN A 513 19.26 -42.33 -24.99
C ASN A 513 20.10 -41.15 -24.46
N LYS A 514 21.42 -41.31 -24.49
CA LYS A 514 22.42 -40.30 -24.09
C LYS A 514 22.61 -39.27 -25.20
N SER A 515 22.49 -37.98 -24.89
CA SER A 515 23.26 -36.93 -25.55
C SER A 515 23.67 -35.87 -24.53
N ASN A 516 24.98 -35.60 -24.46
CA ASN A 516 25.58 -34.56 -23.64
C ASN A 516 25.34 -33.19 -24.30
N ASN A 517 24.76 -32.23 -23.58
CA ASN A 517 25.12 -30.83 -23.79
C ASN A 517 24.94 -30.00 -22.52
N ARG A 518 25.99 -29.26 -22.14
CA ARG A 518 26.03 -28.34 -20.99
C ARG A 518 25.10 -27.15 -21.27
N GLY A 519 24.06 -26.99 -20.45
CA GLY A 519 23.09 -25.90 -20.54
C GLY A 519 23.28 -24.84 -19.46
N SER A 520 23.25 -23.59 -19.90
CA SER A 520 23.28 -22.33 -19.16
C SER A 520 22.10 -22.21 -18.17
N LEU A 521 22.37 -21.68 -16.98
CA LEU A 521 21.38 -21.25 -15.99
C LEU A 521 20.71 -19.96 -16.49
N ASP A 522 19.53 -20.07 -17.10
CA ASP A 522 18.52 -19.01 -17.17
C ASP A 522 17.25 -19.57 -17.82
N GLU A 523 16.48 -20.38 -17.08
CA GLU A 523 15.07 -20.65 -17.37
C GLU A 523 14.38 -21.27 -16.14
N PHE A 524 13.80 -20.46 -15.27
CA PHE A 524 12.75 -20.92 -14.37
C PHE A 524 11.58 -19.95 -14.46
N VAL A 525 10.56 -20.40 -15.20
CA VAL A 525 9.24 -19.80 -15.33
C VAL A 525 8.45 -20.15 -14.08
N PHE A 526 8.02 -19.14 -13.31
CA PHE A 526 7.00 -19.29 -12.28
C PHE A 526 5.63 -19.42 -12.96
N LEU A 527 4.93 -20.52 -12.68
CA LEU A 527 3.51 -20.72 -13.00
C LEU A 527 2.62 -20.12 -11.90
#